data_AF-H6RWT5-F1
#
_entry.id   AF-H6RWT5-F1
#
_cell.length_a   1.000
_cell.length_b   1.000
_cell.length_c   1.000
_cell.angle_alpha   90.00
_cell.angle_beta   90.00
_cell.angle_gamma   90.00
#
_symmetry.space_group_name_H-M   'P 1'
#
loop_
_entity.id
_entity.type
_entity.pdbx_description
1 polymer ?
#
loop_
_entity_poly.entity_id
_entity_poly.type
_entity_poly.pdbx_seq_one_letter_code
_entity_poly.pdbx_strand_id
1 'polypeptide(L)'
;MTSLDPAAEGRRRADELLAALTAADDAAAERLLAGLTEIRDLVFVGAGLTAIARAEGRALPTAQRAQASTRQVQLGQLRDGNRFDPDGLRTWLRRSGEEILFIRSLHAAARQV
;
A
#
# COMPACT_ATOMS: atom_id res chain seq x y z
N MET A 1 -28.52 6.59 7.89
CA MET A 1 -27.26 7.04 7.29
C MET A 1 -26.36 5.82 7.15
N THR A 2 -26.32 5.24 5.96
CA THR A 2 -25.63 3.95 5.72
C THR A 2 -24.15 4.17 5.96
N SER A 3 -23.62 3.63 7.07
CA SER A 3 -22.18 3.52 7.27
C SER A 3 -21.66 2.68 6.12
N LEU A 4 -21.07 3.31 5.11
CA LEU A 4 -20.30 2.62 4.08
C LEU A 4 -19.33 1.69 4.79
N ASP A 5 -19.23 0.42 4.37
CA ASP A 5 -18.31 -0.56 4.94
C ASP A 5 -16.89 0.06 4.97
N PRO A 6 -16.34 0.37 6.16
CA PRO A 6 -15.04 1.04 6.25
C PRO A 6 -13.91 0.23 5.60
N ALA A 7 -14.06 -1.11 5.57
CA ALA A 7 -13.11 -1.96 4.88
C ALA A 7 -13.24 -1.84 3.35
N ALA A 8 -14.47 -1.73 2.82
CA ALA A 8 -14.69 -1.48 1.39
C ALA A 8 -14.14 -0.11 0.97
N GLU A 9 -14.38 0.92 1.77
CA GLU A 9 -13.87 2.26 1.50
C GLU A 9 -12.34 2.31 1.57
N GLY A 10 -11.72 1.64 2.55
CA GLY A 10 -10.27 1.51 2.63
C GLY A 10 -9.67 0.82 1.41
N ARG A 11 -10.31 -0.26 0.92
CA ARG A 11 -9.90 -0.94 -0.32
C ARG A 11 -9.98 0.00 -1.53
N ARG A 12 -11.10 0.70 -1.71
CA ARG A 12 -11.29 1.66 -2.79
C ARG A 12 -10.18 2.73 -2.81
N ARG A 13 -9.88 3.33 -1.65
CA ARG A 13 -8.83 4.34 -1.52
C ARG A 13 -7.42 3.76 -1.72
N ALA A 14 -7.19 2.50 -1.36
CA ALA A 14 -5.94 1.81 -1.68
C ALA A 14 -5.75 1.66 -3.19
N ASP A 15 -6.82 1.30 -3.91
CA ASP A 15 -6.80 1.22 -5.38
C ASP A 15 -6.58 2.60 -6.02
N GLU A 16 -7.20 3.66 -5.49
CA GLU A 16 -7.00 5.04 -5.94
C GLU A 16 -5.55 5.51 -5.74
N LEU A 17 -4.97 5.24 -4.57
CA LEU A 17 -3.57 5.57 -4.30
C LEU A 17 -2.65 4.83 -5.29
N LEU A 18 -2.90 3.54 -5.53
CA LEU A 18 -2.12 2.77 -6.51
C LEU A 18 -2.28 3.28 -7.93
N ALA A 19 -3.49 3.72 -8.31
CA ALA A 19 -3.73 4.31 -9.62
C ALA A 19 -2.92 5.60 -9.81
N ALA A 20 -2.93 6.49 -8.81
CA ALA A 20 -2.14 7.72 -8.82
C ALA A 20 -0.63 7.43 -8.93
N LEU A 21 -0.11 6.54 -8.09
CA LEU A 21 1.31 6.15 -8.11
C LEU A 21 1.71 5.49 -9.43
N THR A 22 0.84 4.64 -10.00
CA THR A 22 1.09 3.99 -11.30
C THR A 22 1.15 5.01 -12.44
N ALA A 23 0.32 6.06 -12.37
CA ALA A 23 0.30 7.16 -13.33
C ALA A 23 1.42 8.19 -13.12
N ALA A 24 2.28 8.01 -12.11
CA ALA A 24 3.24 9.00 -11.64
C ALA A 24 2.61 10.37 -11.32
N ASP A 25 1.35 10.39 -10.89
CA ASP A 25 0.64 11.59 -10.44
C ASP A 25 0.86 11.79 -8.94
N ASP A 26 2.03 12.32 -8.59
CA ASP A 26 2.42 12.60 -7.21
C ASP A 26 1.44 13.56 -6.53
N ALA A 27 0.91 14.53 -7.26
CA ALA A 27 -0.02 15.51 -6.73
C ALA A 27 -1.37 14.85 -6.36
N ALA A 28 -1.86 13.90 -7.15
CA ALA A 28 -3.06 13.13 -6.81
C ALA A 28 -2.83 12.23 -5.59
N ALA A 29 -1.67 11.56 -5.52
CA ALA A 29 -1.32 10.73 -4.37
C ALA A 29 -1.24 11.58 -3.08
N GLU A 30 -0.61 12.75 -3.14
CA GLU A 30 -0.51 13.68 -2.01
C GLU A 30 -1.88 14.21 -1.57
N ARG A 31 -2.74 14.63 -2.52
CA ARG A 31 -4.10 15.07 -2.19
C ARG A 31 -4.91 13.98 -1.50
N LEU A 32 -4.82 12.74 -1.99
CA LEU A 32 -5.51 11.61 -1.38
C LEU A 32 -5.00 11.36 0.05
N LEU A 33 -3.68 11.32 0.25
CA LEU A 33 -3.08 11.07 1.56
C LEU A 33 -3.37 12.21 2.56
N ALA A 34 -3.31 13.46 2.11
CA ALA A 34 -3.63 14.62 2.93
C ALA A 34 -5.10 14.62 3.40
N GLY A 35 -6.01 14.08 2.57
CA GLY A 35 -7.43 13.92 2.92
C GLY A 35 -7.72 12.84 3.98
N LEU A 36 -6.76 11.96 4.29
CA LEU A 36 -6.91 10.92 5.31
C LEU A 36 -6.50 11.46 6.67
N THR A 37 -7.43 12.03 7.44
CA THR A 37 -7.16 12.63 8.75
C THR A 37 -7.25 11.63 9.90
N GLU A 38 -8.11 10.62 9.77
CA GLU A 38 -8.39 9.67 10.83
C GLU A 38 -7.45 8.46 10.78
N ILE A 39 -6.85 8.10 11.92
CA ILE A 39 -6.02 6.87 12.06
C ILE A 39 -6.78 5.64 11.57
N ARG A 40 -8.09 5.57 11.87
CA ARG A 40 -8.95 4.47 11.43
C ARG A 40 -8.92 4.31 9.91
N ASP A 41 -9.11 5.41 9.18
CA ASP A 41 -9.12 5.40 7.72
C ASP A 41 -7.76 5.00 7.15
N LEU A 42 -6.68 5.54 7.72
CA LEU A 42 -5.31 5.20 7.35
C LEU A 42 -5.04 3.69 7.51
N VAL A 43 -5.48 3.09 8.61
CA VAL A 43 -5.35 1.64 8.85
C VAL A 43 -6.15 0.81 7.85
N PHE A 44 -7.37 1.22 7.49
CA PHE A 44 -8.17 0.50 6.49
C PHE A 44 -7.57 0.57 5.09
N VAL A 45 -7.03 1.72 4.68
CA VAL A 45 -6.28 1.85 3.41
C VAL A 45 -5.06 0.93 3.42
N GLY A 46 -4.28 0.95 4.50
CA GLY A 46 -3.10 0.11 4.63
C GLY A 46 -3.39 -1.39 4.66
N ALA A 47 -4.54 -1.79 5.21
CA ALA A 47 -5.01 -3.17 5.12
C ALA A 47 -5.32 -3.57 3.67
N GLY A 48 -5.93 -2.69 2.88
CA GLY A 48 -6.12 -2.86 1.44
C GLY A 48 -4.80 -3.06 0.69
N LEU A 49 -3.82 -2.17 0.90
CA LEU A 49 -2.49 -2.28 0.30
C LEU A 49 -1.78 -3.58 0.71
N THR A 50 -1.86 -3.97 1.98
CA THR A 50 -1.26 -5.22 2.47
C THR A 50 -1.87 -6.44 1.79
N ALA A 51 -3.19 -6.44 1.58
CA ALA A 51 -3.87 -7.53 0.87
C ALA A 51 -3.41 -7.65 -0.58
N ILE A 52 -3.28 -6.52 -1.28
CA ILE A 52 -2.77 -6.46 -2.66
C ILE A 52 -1.32 -6.96 -2.73
N ALA A 53 -0.43 -6.42 -1.89
CA ALA A 53 0.98 -6.82 -1.86
C ALA A 53 1.15 -8.32 -1.60
N ARG A 54 0.37 -8.91 -0.69
CA ARG A 54 0.38 -10.36 -0.42
C ARG A 54 -0.15 -11.17 -1.60
N ALA A 55 -1.20 -10.71 -2.26
CA ALA A 55 -1.75 -11.39 -3.42
C ALA A 55 -0.74 -11.44 -4.57
N GLU A 56 -0.13 -10.30 -4.90
CA GLU A 56 0.86 -10.20 -5.96
C GLU A 56 2.16 -10.92 -5.61
N GLY A 57 2.62 -10.83 -4.36
CA GLY A 57 3.84 -11.48 -3.90
C GLY A 57 3.78 -13.02 -3.97
N ARG A 58 2.60 -13.63 -3.79
CA ARG A 58 2.43 -15.09 -3.90
C ARG A 58 2.74 -15.63 -5.30
N ALA A 59 2.56 -14.82 -6.33
CA ALA A 59 2.84 -15.20 -7.71
C ALA A 59 4.32 -15.04 -8.10
N LEU A 60 5.17 -14.46 -7.24
CA LEU A 60 6.59 -14.30 -7.53
C LEU A 60 7.38 -15.61 -7.36
N PRO A 61 8.47 -15.79 -8.15
CA PRO A 61 9.54 -16.75 -7.87
C PRO A 61 10.04 -16.69 -6.42
N THR A 62 10.53 -17.81 -5.90
CA THR A 62 10.89 -17.97 -4.48
C THR A 62 11.83 -16.88 -3.94
N ALA A 63 12.90 -16.56 -4.68
CA ALA A 63 13.87 -15.55 -4.26
C ALA A 63 13.25 -14.14 -4.18
N GLN A 64 12.47 -13.75 -5.19
CA GLN A 64 11.77 -12.47 -5.25
C GLN A 64 10.67 -12.37 -4.17
N ARG A 65 9.97 -13.48 -3.91
CA ARG A 65 8.96 -13.56 -2.84
C ARG A 65 9.58 -13.39 -1.46
N ALA A 66 10.76 -13.97 -1.21
CA ALA A 66 11.49 -13.79 0.03
C ALA A 66 11.88 -12.32 0.23
N GLN A 67 12.41 -11.67 -0.81
CA GLN A 67 12.72 -10.23 -0.80
C GLN A 67 11.50 -9.37 -0.47
N ALA A 68 10.37 -9.59 -1.17
CA ALA A 68 9.12 -8.86 -0.92
C ALA A 68 8.62 -9.07 0.52
N SER A 69 8.75 -10.29 1.06
CA SER A 69 8.33 -10.60 2.43
C SER A 69 9.15 -9.84 3.47
N THR A 70 10.48 -9.74 3.29
CA THR A 70 11.34 -8.94 4.18
C THR A 70 10.96 -7.46 4.16
N ARG A 71 10.67 -6.91 2.99
CA ARG A 71 10.26 -5.50 2.85
C ARG A 71 8.90 -5.22 3.50
N GLN A 72 7.96 -6.16 3.41
CA GLN A 72 6.69 -6.10 4.14
C GLN A 72 6.87 -6.10 5.67
N VAL A 73 7.86 -6.83 6.21
CA VAL A 73 8.19 -6.77 7.65
C VAL A 73 8.67 -5.37 8.04
N GLN A 74 9.55 -4.77 7.25
CA GLN A 74 10.05 -3.40 7.48
C GLN A 74 8.92 -2.36 7.43
N LEU A 75 7.98 -2.50 6.48
CA LEU A 75 6.79 -1.66 6.44
C LEU A 75 5.88 -1.86 7.66
N GLY A 76 5.75 -3.09 8.15
CA GLY A 76 5.03 -3.39 9.40
C GLY A 76 5.64 -2.69 10.61
N GLN A 77 6.97 -2.69 10.73
CA GLN A 77 7.68 -1.96 11.79
C GLN A 77 7.47 -0.45 11.70
N LEU A 78 7.49 0.11 10.49
CA LEU A 78 7.21 1.54 10.26
C LEU A 78 5.78 1.90 10.70
N ARG A 79 4.79 1.07 10.35
CA ARG A 79 3.39 1.24 10.81
C ARG A 79 3.31 1.23 12.33
N ASP A 80 3.91 0.23 12.96
CA ASP A 80 3.78 0.02 14.40
C ASP A 80 4.45 1.14 15.20
N GLY A 81 5.58 1.67 14.70
CA GLY A 81 6.25 2.83 15.28
C GLY A 81 5.45 4.13 15.17
N ASN A 82 4.60 4.27 14.15
CA ASN A 82 3.79 5.47 13.90
C ASN A 82 2.29 5.27 14.19
N ARG A 83 1.90 4.23 14.93
CA ARG A 83 0.49 3.82 15.09
C ARG A 83 -0.48 4.89 15.63
N PHE A 84 0.04 5.97 16.23
CA PHE A 84 -0.73 7.10 16.74
C PHE A 84 -0.39 8.42 16.04
N ASP A 85 0.44 8.38 15.01
CA ASP A 85 0.89 9.54 14.24
C ASP A 85 0.30 9.46 12.81
N PRO A 86 -0.73 10.26 12.49
CA PRO A 86 -1.32 10.31 11.16
C PRO A 86 -0.30 10.63 10.05
N ASP A 87 0.69 11.48 10.29
CA ASP A 87 1.69 11.85 9.27
C ASP A 87 2.66 10.68 9.02
N GLY A 88 3.11 10.03 10.09
CA GLY A 88 3.89 8.80 9.99
C GLY A 88 3.12 7.67 9.28
N LEU A 89 1.81 7.55 9.52
CA LEU A 89 0.96 6.58 8.82
C LEU A 89 0.75 6.93 7.35
N ARG A 90 0.59 8.20 6.96
CA ARG A 90 0.55 8.62 5.55
C ARG A 90 1.85 8.27 4.83
N THR A 91 2.98 8.48 5.49
CA THR A 91 4.30 8.07 4.99
C THR A 91 4.37 6.55 4.79
N TRP A 92 3.86 5.78 5.76
CA TRP A 92 3.75 4.33 5.63
C TRP A 92 2.87 3.89 4.46
N LEU A 93 1.72 4.54 4.23
CA LEU A 93 0.83 4.23 3.11
C LEU A 93 1.50 4.48 1.76
N ARG A 94 2.17 5.63 1.60
CA ARG A 94 2.92 5.94 0.37
C ARG A 94 3.96 4.86 0.07
N ARG A 95 4.80 4.53 1.06
CA ARG A 95 5.82 3.48 0.91
C ARG A 95 5.23 2.09 0.66
N SER A 96 4.05 1.80 1.20
CA SER A 96 3.36 0.54 0.95
C SER A 96 2.83 0.46 -0.49
N GLY A 97 2.36 1.57 -1.06
CA GLY A 97 1.98 1.65 -2.47
C GLY A 97 3.18 1.51 -3.40
N GLU A 98 4.29 2.19 -3.09
CA GLU A 98 5.56 2.07 -3.83
C GLU A 98 6.09 0.62 -3.82
N GLU A 99 5.93 -0.10 -2.72
CA GLU A 99 6.31 -1.52 -2.64
C GLU A 99 5.49 -2.42 -3.59
N ILE A 100 4.21 -2.11 -3.78
CA ILE A 100 3.38 -2.84 -4.75
C ILE A 100 3.87 -2.57 -6.17
N LEU A 101 4.23 -1.33 -6.50
CA LEU A 101 4.83 -1.03 -7.80
C LEU A 101 6.15 -1.78 -8.02
N PHE A 102 6.98 -1.91 -6.97
CA PHE A 102 8.19 -2.72 -7.00
C PHE A 102 7.88 -4.21 -7.22
N ILE A 103 6.88 -4.78 -6.53
CA ILE A 103 6.44 -6.17 -6.78
C ILE A 103 5.98 -6.35 -8.23
N ARG A 104 5.23 -5.40 -8.79
CA ARG A 104 4.81 -5.42 -10.20
C ARG A 104 5.99 -5.33 -11.17
N SER A 105 7.04 -4.58 -10.84
CA SER A 105 8.25 -4.55 -11.66
C SER A 105 8.99 -5.88 -11.65
N LEU A 106 9.02 -6.60 -10.52
CA LEU A 106 9.58 -7.95 -10.44
C LEU A 106 8.81 -8.94 -11.34
N HIS A 107 7.48 -8.85 -11.36
CA HIS A 107 6.63 -9.61 -12.29
C HIS A 107 6.92 -9.30 -13.76
N ALA A 108 7.12 -8.02 -14.09
CA ALA A 108 7.48 -7.63 -15.44
C ALA A 108 8.83 -8.22 -15.86
N ALA A 109 9.84 -8.13 -15.00
CA ALA A 109 11.16 -8.71 -15.26
C ALA A 109 11.13 -10.24 -15.40
N ALA A 110 10.35 -10.94 -14.56
CA ALA A 110 10.24 -12.40 -14.62
C ALA A 110 9.57 -12.92 -15.91
N ARG A 111 8.75 -12.10 -16.58
CA ARG A 111 8.11 -12.45 -17.87
C ARG A 111 9.02 -12.25 -19.09
N GLN A 112 10.13 -11.54 -18.92
CA GLN A 112 11.09 -11.27 -19.99
C GLN A 112 12.21 -12.32 -20.07
N VAL A 113 12.21 -13.29 -19.15
CA VAL A 113 13.15 -14.42 -19.06
C VAL A 113 12.47 -15.69 -19.56
#